data_AF-A0A1V5ZQZ1-F1
#
_entry.id   AF-A0A1V5ZQZ1-F1
#
_cell.length_a   1.000
_cell.length_b   1.000
_cell.length_c   1.000
_cell.angle_alpha   90.00
_cell.angle_beta   90.00
_cell.angle_gamma   90.00
#
_symmetry.space_group_name_H-M   'P 1'
#
loop_
_entity.id
_entity.type
_entity.pdbx_description
1 polymer ?
#
loop_
_entity_poly.entity_id
_entity_poly.type
_entity_poly.pdbx_seq_one_letter_code
_entity_poly.pdbx_strand_id
1 'polypeptide(L)'
;MDSTQIFFEFEKLQKELQKIVDSRDNKKFGNRVSFLSHPENEKYINWKSIVILKKYLTRFGSIKPRKYTKNRVKTQKKLRKAIIRARGL
;
A
#
# COMPACT_ATOMS: atom_id res chain seq x y z
N MET A 1 -29.58 6.28 -4.74
CA MET A 1 -28.27 6.98 -4.70
C MET A 1 -27.84 7.15 -6.14
N ASP A 2 -27.64 8.39 -6.57
CA ASP A 2 -27.22 8.66 -7.95
C ASP A 2 -25.79 8.13 -8.16
N SER A 3 -25.51 7.53 -9.31
CA SER A 3 -24.22 6.88 -9.61
C SER A 3 -23.03 7.85 -9.48
N THR A 4 -23.28 9.11 -9.81
CA THR A 4 -22.36 10.24 -9.64
C THR A 4 -22.04 10.52 -8.17
N GLN A 5 -23.04 10.50 -7.29
CA GLN A 5 -22.85 10.73 -5.84
C GLN A 5 -21.99 9.63 -5.22
N ILE A 6 -22.23 8.36 -5.60
CA ILE A 6 -21.44 7.21 -5.14
C ILE A 6 -19.97 7.35 -5.55
N PHE A 7 -19.72 7.82 -6.78
CA PHE A 7 -18.36 8.05 -7.29
C PHE A 7 -17.62 9.14 -6.48
N PHE A 8 -18.27 10.27 -6.21
CA PHE A 8 -17.68 11.37 -5.43
C PHE A 8 -17.37 10.94 -3.99
N GLU A 9 -18.23 10.14 -3.36
CA GLU A 9 -17.97 9.58 -2.03
C GLU A 9 -16.75 8.66 -2.03
N PHE A 10 -16.61 7.80 -3.04
CA PHE A 10 -15.45 6.92 -3.17
C PHE A 10 -14.14 7.70 -3.32
N GLU A 11 -14.10 8.74 -4.17
CA GLU A 11 -12.90 9.57 -4.33
C GLU A 11 -12.50 10.29 -3.04
N LYS A 12 -13.49 10.82 -2.30
CA LYS A 12 -13.26 11.47 -1.02
C LYS A 12 -12.63 10.50 -0.01
N LEU A 13 -13.17 9.29 0.08
CA LEU A 13 -12.67 8.22 0.98
C LEU A 13 -11.24 7.79 0.60
N GLN A 14 -10.95 7.68 -0.71
CA GLN A 14 -9.59 7.41 -1.20
C GLN A 14 -8.59 8.50 -0.80
N LYS A 15 -8.98 9.78 -0.94
CA LYS A 15 -8.15 10.93 -0.52
C LYS A 15 -7.90 10.94 0.99
N GLU A 16 -8.91 10.65 1.79
CA GLU A 16 -8.78 10.56 3.25
C GLU A 16 -7.85 9.42 3.67
N LEU A 17 -8.01 8.23 3.07
CA LEU A 17 -7.09 7.12 3.30
C LEU A 17 -5.66 7.47 2.92
N GLN A 18 -5.46 8.14 1.79
CA GLN A 18 -4.13 8.58 1.35
C GLN A 18 -3.50 9.56 2.36
N LYS A 19 -4.25 10.52 2.89
CA LYS A 19 -3.75 11.43 3.93
C LYS A 19 -3.30 10.70 5.21
N ILE A 20 -4.08 9.72 5.67
CA ILE A 20 -3.74 8.89 6.85
C ILE A 20 -2.48 8.05 6.58
N VAL A 21 -2.33 7.60 5.35
CA VAL A 21 -1.20 6.76 4.94
C VAL A 21 0.09 7.57 4.88
N ASP A 22 0.02 8.83 4.47
CA ASP A 22 1.17 9.73 4.34
C ASP A 22 1.58 10.34 5.69
N SER A 23 0.63 10.63 6.58
CA SER A 23 0.92 11.12 7.94
C SER A 23 1.68 10.10 8.80
N ARG A 24 1.45 8.80 8.58
CA ARG A 24 2.17 7.71 9.23
C ARG A 24 3.60 7.52 8.73
N ASP A 25 3.96 8.07 7.57
CA ASP A 25 5.30 7.98 6.97
C ASP A 25 6.25 9.09 7.45
N ASN A 26 5.86 9.91 8.45
CA ASN A 26 6.74 10.89 9.10
C ASN A 26 7.93 10.19 9.78
N LYS A 27 9.01 10.04 9.00
CA LYS A 27 10.25 9.34 9.33
C LYS A 27 11.06 10.14 10.35
N LYS A 28 11.23 9.59 11.56
CA LYS A 28 12.48 9.76 12.29
C LYS A 28 13.59 9.06 11.48
N PHE A 29 14.57 9.82 11.00
CA PHE A 29 15.75 9.28 10.30
C PHE A 29 16.38 8.15 11.13
N GLY A 30 16.65 6.99 10.51
CA GLY A 30 17.47 5.92 11.10
C GLY A 30 16.79 4.57 11.33
N ASN A 31 15.50 4.52 11.72
CA ASN A 31 14.85 3.25 12.05
C ASN A 31 14.13 2.60 10.86
N ARG A 32 14.04 1.25 10.84
CA ARG A 32 13.30 0.47 9.83
C ARG A 32 11.79 0.63 10.02
N VAL A 33 11.26 1.82 9.78
CA VAL A 33 9.83 2.14 9.98
C VAL A 33 9.07 1.98 8.65
N SER A 34 9.07 0.78 8.07
CA SER A 34 8.19 0.51 6.92
C SER A 34 6.78 0.27 7.43
N PHE A 35 5.72 0.77 6.78
CA PHE A 35 4.33 0.51 7.18
C PHE A 35 4.05 -0.97 7.55
N LEU A 36 4.58 -1.90 6.76
CA LEU A 36 4.43 -3.37 6.95
C LEU A 36 5.42 -4.00 7.94
N SER A 37 6.22 -3.22 8.68
CA SER A 37 7.04 -3.75 9.78
C SER A 37 6.22 -4.02 11.04
N HIS A 38 5.08 -3.34 11.18
CA HIS A 38 4.16 -3.53 12.29
C HIS A 38 3.29 -4.77 12.02
N PRO A 39 3.22 -5.74 12.94
CA PRO A 39 2.50 -7.00 12.73
C PRO A 39 1.00 -6.77 12.47
N GLU A 40 0.41 -5.75 13.09
CA GLU A 40 -0.99 -5.36 12.90
C GLU A 40 -1.33 -5.00 11.45
N ASN A 41 -0.34 -4.53 10.68
CA ASN A 41 -0.52 -4.10 9.30
C ASN A 41 -0.39 -5.24 8.29
N GLU A 42 -0.07 -6.46 8.73
CA GLU A 42 0.05 -7.62 7.84
C GLU A 42 -1.29 -7.96 7.16
N LYS A 43 -2.42 -7.63 7.80
CA LYS A 43 -3.78 -7.78 7.23
C LYS A 43 -4.01 -7.00 5.94
N TYR A 44 -3.24 -5.94 5.72
CA TYR A 44 -3.34 -5.10 4.53
C TYR A 44 -2.54 -5.64 3.34
N ILE A 45 -1.79 -6.75 3.50
CA ILE A 45 -1.14 -7.47 2.39
C ILE A 45 -2.14 -8.41 1.73
N ASN A 46 -3.19 -7.83 1.15
CA ASN A 46 -4.17 -8.56 0.34
C ASN A 46 -4.29 -7.89 -1.04
N TRP A 47 -4.83 -8.62 -2.02
CA TRP A 47 -4.95 -8.13 -3.40
C TRP A 47 -5.99 -7.01 -3.58
N LYS A 48 -6.97 -6.91 -2.66
CA LYS A 48 -8.02 -5.88 -2.66
C LYS A 48 -7.53 -4.53 -2.13
N SER A 49 -6.46 -4.51 -1.32
CA SER A 49 -5.90 -3.31 -0.69
C SER A 49 -5.01 -2.52 -1.66
N ILE A 50 -5.57 -2.11 -2.80
CA ILE A 50 -4.87 -1.46 -3.92
C ILE A 50 -4.08 -0.23 -3.47
N VAL A 51 -4.65 0.60 -2.58
CA VAL A 51 -4.02 1.81 -2.05
C VAL A 51 -2.67 1.50 -1.40
N ILE A 52 -2.63 0.45 -0.58
CA ILE A 52 -1.40 0.00 0.09
C ILE A 52 -0.44 -0.60 -0.91
N LEU A 53 -0.92 -1.46 -1.82
CA LEU A 53 -0.07 -2.09 -2.83
C LEU A 53 0.60 -1.06 -3.75
N LYS A 54 -0.09 0.02 -4.12
CA LYS A 54 0.44 1.11 -4.95
C LYS A 54 1.67 1.78 -4.32
N LYS A 55 1.76 1.91 -2.99
CA LYS A 55 2.98 2.43 -2.32
C LYS A 55 4.24 1.65 -2.65
N TYR A 56 4.09 0.36 -2.94
CA TYR A 56 5.18 -0.57 -3.21
C TYR A 56 5.43 -0.77 -4.71
N LEU A 57 4.81 0.05 -5.56
CA LEU A 57 5.09 0.12 -6.99
C LEU A 57 5.95 1.34 -7.31
N THR A 58 6.84 1.19 -8.28
CA THR A 58 7.55 2.30 -8.91
C THR A 58 6.59 3.12 -9.77
N ARG A 59 7.04 4.29 -10.23
CA ARG A 59 6.29 5.14 -11.17
C ARG A 59 5.83 4.37 -12.41
N PHE A 60 6.65 3.44 -12.90
CA PHE A 60 6.39 2.62 -14.09
C PHE A 60 5.61 1.35 -13.79
N GLY A 61 5.11 1.19 -12.57
CA GLY A 61 4.37 0.00 -12.17
C GLY A 61 5.24 -1.24 -11.90
N SER A 62 6.58 -1.19 -11.97
CA SER A 62 7.42 -2.29 -11.48
C SER A 62 7.36 -2.38 -9.95
N ILE A 63 7.52 -3.57 -9.37
CA ILE A 63 7.50 -3.75 -7.90
C ILE A 63 8.80 -3.24 -7.30
N LYS A 64 8.72 -2.34 -6.29
CA LYS A 64 9.90 -1.75 -5.63
C LYS A 64 10.79 -2.85 -5.02
N PRO A 65 12.10 -2.88 -5.31
CA PRO A 65 13.04 -3.82 -4.68
C PRO A 65 13.12 -3.66 -3.16
N ARG A 66 13.46 -4.76 -2.46
CA ARG A 66 13.61 -4.79 -0.99
C ARG A 66 14.58 -3.75 -0.46
N LYS A 67 15.64 -3.43 -1.22
CA LYS A 67 16.65 -2.40 -0.89
C LYS A 67 16.01 -1.06 -0.51
N TYR A 68 14.91 -0.70 -1.19
CA TYR A 68 14.22 0.57 -1.00
C TYR A 68 13.04 0.47 -0.03
N THR A 69 12.35 -0.68 0.03
CA THR A 69 11.20 -0.87 0.92
C THR A 69 11.62 -1.21 2.36
N LYS A 70 12.83 -1.74 2.54
CA LYS A 70 13.39 -2.24 3.81
C LYS A 70 12.50 -3.27 4.55
N ASN A 71 11.57 -3.89 3.82
CA ASN A 71 10.71 -4.96 4.31
C ASN A 71 11.53 -6.24 4.61
N ARG A 72 11.01 -7.08 5.51
CA ARG A 72 11.53 -8.46 5.67
C ARG A 72 11.31 -9.27 4.39
N VAL A 73 12.15 -10.29 4.16
CA VAL A 73 12.07 -11.15 2.97
C VAL A 73 10.70 -11.82 2.85
N LYS A 74 10.17 -12.35 3.96
CA LYS A 74 8.84 -12.97 4.04
C LYS A 74 7.74 -12.00 3.59
N THR A 75 7.76 -10.78 4.12
CA THR A 75 6.81 -9.71 3.79
C THR A 75 6.89 -9.31 2.31
N GLN A 76 8.11 -9.12 1.78
CA GLN A 76 8.31 -8.77 0.37
C GLN A 76 7.80 -9.87 -0.58
N LYS A 77 7.99 -11.15 -0.24
CA LYS A 77 7.46 -12.28 -1.03
C LYS A 77 5.92 -12.29 -1.02
N LYS A 78 5.28 -12.08 0.13
CA LYS A 78 3.81 -11.96 0.24
C LYS A 78 3.28 -10.79 -0.58
N LEU A 79 3.92 -9.62 -0.46
CA LEU A 79 3.55 -8.42 -1.19
C LEU A 79 3.66 -8.60 -2.71
N ARG A 80 4.73 -9.25 -3.20
CA ARG A 80 4.87 -9.59 -4.62
C ARG A 80 3.69 -10.45 -5.12
N LYS A 81 3.31 -11.50 -4.38
CA LYS A 81 2.18 -12.37 -4.72
C LYS A 81 0.86 -11.59 -4.76
N ALA A 82 0.61 -10.73 -3.76
CA ALA A 82 -0.59 -9.91 -3.70
C ALA A 82 -0.69 -8.94 -4.89
N ILE A 83 0.41 -8.28 -5.28
CA ILE A 83 0.46 -7.38 -6.43
C ILE A 83 0.21 -8.13 -7.74
N ILE A 84 0.87 -9.28 -7.94
CA ILE A 84 0.67 -10.07 -9.17
C ILE A 84 -0.79 -10.51 -9.27
N ARG A 85 -1.39 -10.97 -8.17
CA ARG A 85 -2.81 -11.34 -8.13
C ARG A 85 -3.72 -10.16 -8.44
N ALA A 86 -3.42 -8.97 -7.92
CA ALA A 86 -4.20 -7.76 -8.19
C ALA A 86 -4.10 -7.25 -9.64
N ARG A 87 -3.17 -7.78 -10.45
CA ARG A 87 -3.05 -7.46 -11.89
C ARG A 87 -3.76 -8.47 -12.79
N GLY A 88 -3.89 -9.71 -12.32
CA GLY A 88 -4.52 -10.79 -13.09
C GLY A 88 -6.02 -10.92 -12.83
N LEU A 89 -6.58 -10.08 -11.96
CA LEU A 89 -8.00 -9.90 -11.70
C LEU A 89 -8.44 -8.58 -12.33
#